data_AF-T0FYJ2-F1
#
_entry.id   AF-T0FYJ2-F1
#
_cell.length_a   1.000
_cell.length_b   1.000
_cell.length_c   1.000
_cell.angle_alpha   90.00
_cell.angle_beta   90.00
_cell.angle_gamma   90.00
#
_symmetry.space_group_name_H-M   'P 1'
#
loop_
_entity.id
_entity.type
_entity.pdbx_description
1 polymer ?
#
loop_
_entity_poly.entity_id
_entity_poly.type
_entity_poly.pdbx_seq_one_letter_code
_entity_poly.pdbx_strand_id
1 'polypeptide(L)'
;MYSMNTLSNKKYPVNTFDLKTQSGRFAFIISETGMTQSLFGNEVGISKQQVSNIISGERELSDPVAMVIEYKFGFRKDWVLTGNGTQKNKKGNSQEVATLNAELTFLRKVDRIPGIRKLLEDILTLASEDRAVIEDMVDRLKKKG
;
A
#
# COMPACT_ATOMS: atom_id res chain seq x y z
N MET A 1 -8.18 12.68 20.87
CA MET A 1 -8.48 13.60 19.75
C MET A 1 -7.21 13.77 18.94
N TYR A 2 -7.06 13.05 17.84
CA TYR A 2 -5.92 13.23 16.94
C TYR A 2 -6.40 14.01 15.71
N SER A 3 -6.01 15.28 15.64
CA SER A 3 -6.06 16.08 14.42
C SER A 3 -4.92 15.65 13.50
N MET A 4 -5.24 15.16 12.30
CA MET A 4 -4.27 15.11 11.21
C MET A 4 -4.45 16.35 10.34
N ASN A 5 -3.41 17.18 10.35
CA ASN A 5 -3.30 18.43 9.62
C ASN A 5 -2.88 18.13 8.17
N THR A 6 -3.79 18.45 7.27
CA THR A 6 -3.66 18.85 5.85
C THR A 6 -2.32 18.65 5.11
N LEU A 7 -2.34 17.75 4.12
CA LEU A 7 -1.56 17.94 2.88
C LEU A 7 -2.49 18.55 1.82
N SER A 8 -2.51 19.88 1.82
CA SER A 8 -3.05 20.72 0.76
C SER A 8 -2.19 20.56 -0.50
N ASN A 9 -2.71 19.88 -1.53
CA ASN A 9 -2.72 20.32 -2.94
C ASN A 9 -3.23 19.18 -3.86
N LYS A 10 -4.51 19.20 -4.27
CA LYS A 10 -5.02 18.55 -5.49
C LYS A 10 -6.48 18.93 -5.80
N LYS A 11 -6.64 19.78 -6.81
CA LYS A 11 -7.71 19.99 -7.83
C LYS A 11 -9.15 19.44 -7.69
N TYR A 12 -9.62 19.00 -6.53
CA TYR A 12 -11.03 18.65 -6.33
C TYR A 12 -11.47 19.15 -4.95
N PRO A 13 -12.44 20.07 -4.87
CA PRO A 13 -12.96 20.52 -3.59
C PRO A 13 -13.50 19.32 -2.85
N VAL A 14 -13.14 19.24 -1.56
CA VAL A 14 -13.56 18.22 -0.60
C VAL A 14 -15.08 18.30 -0.45
N ASN A 15 -15.80 17.65 -1.36
CA ASN A 15 -17.21 17.34 -1.23
C ASN A 15 -17.29 15.83 -1.12
N THR A 16 -17.81 15.38 0.01
CA THR A 16 -18.01 14.01 0.44
C THR A 16 -18.40 13.11 -0.73
N PHE A 17 -17.56 12.15 -1.10
CA PHE A 17 -17.93 11.14 -2.09
C PHE A 17 -19.18 10.39 -1.58
N ASP A 18 -20.26 10.37 -2.36
CA ASP A 18 -21.43 9.57 -1.99
C ASP A 18 -21.15 8.08 -2.29
N LEU A 19 -20.52 7.40 -1.33
CA LEU A 19 -20.15 5.99 -1.46
C LEU A 19 -21.35 5.04 -1.57
N LYS A 20 -22.59 5.53 -1.42
CA LYS A 20 -23.79 4.74 -1.72
C LYS A 20 -23.98 4.54 -3.22
N THR A 21 -23.48 5.47 -4.05
CA THR A 21 -23.58 5.39 -5.51
C THR A 21 -22.33 4.77 -6.14
N GLN A 22 -22.51 4.15 -7.30
CA GLN A 22 -21.40 3.60 -8.08
C GLN A 22 -20.45 4.71 -8.57
N SER A 23 -21.00 5.86 -8.99
CA SER A 23 -20.24 7.04 -9.40
C SER A 23 -19.40 7.62 -8.26
N GLY A 24 -19.97 7.72 -7.05
CA GLY A 24 -19.26 8.19 -5.86
C GLY A 24 -18.11 7.26 -5.45
N ARG A 25 -18.32 5.94 -5.48
CA ARG A 25 -17.24 4.97 -5.25
C ARG A 25 -16.15 5.04 -6.31
N PHE A 26 -16.52 5.20 -7.59
CA PHE A 26 -15.56 5.34 -8.67
C PHE A 26 -14.72 6.62 -8.55
N ALA A 27 -15.35 7.75 -8.22
CA ALA A 27 -14.66 9.02 -7.96
C ALA A 27 -13.70 8.91 -6.76
N PHE A 28 -14.12 8.24 -5.69
CA PHE A 28 -13.29 7.95 -4.52
C PHE A 28 -12.04 7.15 -4.90
N ILE A 29 -12.17 6.07 -5.69
CA ILE A 29 -11.04 5.26 -6.15
C ILE A 29 -10.02 6.11 -6.89
N ILE A 30 -10.46 6.98 -7.80
CA ILE A 30 -9.55 7.85 -8.56
C ILE A 30 -8.79 8.78 -7.61
N SER A 31 -9.48 9.33 -6.60
CA SER A 31 -8.85 10.19 -5.60
C SER A 31 -7.76 9.47 -4.79
N GLU A 32 -8.01 8.21 -4.41
CA GLU A 32 -7.07 7.36 -3.66
C GLU A 32 -5.80 7.04 -4.47
N THR A 33 -5.88 6.99 -5.80
CA THR A 33 -4.69 6.80 -6.65
C THR A 33 -3.85 8.06 -6.80
N GLY A 34 -4.44 9.24 -6.57
CA GLY A 34 -3.83 10.54 -6.86
C GLY A 34 -3.58 10.79 -8.36
N MET A 35 -4.09 9.96 -9.26
CA MET A 35 -3.92 10.11 -10.71
C MET A 35 -4.86 11.17 -11.30
N THR A 36 -4.53 11.66 -12.49
CA THR A 36 -5.48 12.44 -13.29
C THR A 36 -6.52 11.50 -13.92
N GLN A 37 -7.71 12.00 -14.26
CA GLN A 37 -8.74 11.20 -14.96
C GLN A 37 -8.23 10.59 -16.28
N SER A 38 -7.33 11.29 -16.99
CA SER A 38 -6.76 10.79 -18.24
C SER A 38 -5.81 9.62 -17.99
N LEU A 39 -4.93 9.74 -17.00
CA LEU A 39 -4.00 8.67 -16.64
C LEU A 39 -4.75 7.46 -16.10
N PHE A 40 -5.70 7.69 -15.19
CA PHE A 40 -6.53 6.63 -14.64
C PHE A 40 -7.32 5.90 -15.75
N GLY A 41 -7.95 6.65 -16.65
CA GLY A 41 -8.66 6.08 -17.80
C GLY A 41 -7.76 5.17 -18.63
N ASN A 42 -6.56 5.63 -18.98
CA ASN A 42 -5.57 4.81 -19.69
C ASN A 42 -5.21 3.53 -18.92
N GLU A 43 -5.04 3.61 -17.60
CA GLU A 43 -4.73 2.44 -16.76
C GLU A 43 -5.85 1.40 -16.75
N VAL A 44 -7.12 1.82 -16.81
CA VAL A 44 -8.27 0.90 -16.81
C VAL A 44 -8.88 0.64 -18.19
N GLY A 45 -8.25 1.14 -19.25
CA GLY A 45 -8.64 0.89 -20.64
C GLY A 45 -9.86 1.67 -21.14
N ILE A 46 -10.14 2.86 -20.57
CA ILE A 46 -11.24 3.74 -21.02
C ILE A 46 -10.75 5.18 -21.26
N SER A 47 -11.46 5.92 -22.10
CA SER A 47 -11.14 7.32 -22.36
C SER A 47 -11.38 8.21 -21.14
N LYS A 48 -10.69 9.36 -21.08
CA LYS A 48 -10.96 10.42 -20.09
C LYS A 48 -12.44 10.85 -20.09
N GLN A 49 -13.08 10.91 -21.26
CA GLN A 49 -14.49 11.28 -21.37
C GLN A 49 -15.39 10.24 -20.68
N GLN A 50 -15.12 8.94 -20.87
CA GLN A 50 -15.86 7.89 -20.18
C GLN A 50 -15.68 7.97 -18.66
N VAL A 51 -14.47 8.27 -18.17
CA VAL A 51 -14.23 8.52 -16.74
C VAL A 51 -15.12 9.65 -16.23
N SER A 52 -15.16 10.78 -16.96
CA SER A 52 -15.98 11.93 -16.58
C SER A 52 -17.48 11.59 -16.53
N ASN A 53 -18.00 10.89 -17.55
CA ASN A 53 -19.41 10.50 -17.61
C ASN A 53 -19.80 9.50 -16.50
N ILE A 54 -18.87 8.65 -16.06
CA ILE A 54 -19.11 7.75 -14.93
C ILE A 54 -19.14 8.53 -13.62
N ILE A 55 -18.22 9.48 -13.43
CA ILE A 55 -18.19 10.34 -12.23
C ILE A 55 -19.46 11.21 -12.15
N SER A 56 -19.97 11.72 -13.27
CA SER A 56 -21.22 12.49 -13.29
C SER A 56 -22.47 11.64 -13.11
N GLY A 57 -22.37 10.31 -13.17
CA GLY A 57 -23.49 9.39 -13.10
C GLY A 57 -24.28 9.27 -14.41
N GLU A 58 -23.81 9.88 -15.50
CA GLU A 58 -24.41 9.74 -16.84
C GLU A 58 -24.21 8.33 -17.43
N ARG A 59 -23.17 7.62 -16.99
CA ARG A 59 -22.90 6.24 -17.40
C ARG A 59 -22.54 5.37 -16.21
N GLU A 60 -22.98 4.13 -16.25
CA GLU A 60 -22.54 3.12 -15.29
C GLU A 60 -21.15 2.59 -15.64
N LEU A 61 -20.41 2.21 -14.60
CA LEU A 61 -19.16 1.49 -14.69
C LEU A 61 -19.43 0.04 -15.12
N SER A 62 -18.76 -0.41 -16.18
CA SER A 62 -18.91 -1.76 -16.69
C SER A 62 -18.11 -2.78 -15.85
N ASP A 63 -18.58 -4.03 -15.80
CA ASP A 63 -17.91 -5.12 -15.09
C ASP A 63 -16.46 -5.36 -15.56
N PRO A 64 -16.12 -5.32 -16.87
CA PRO A 64 -14.73 -5.42 -17.31
C PRO A 64 -13.81 -4.35 -16.71
N VAL A 65 -14.27 -3.10 -16.63
CA VAL A 65 -13.48 -2.01 -16.04
C VAL A 65 -13.35 -2.22 -14.53
N ALA A 66 -14.41 -2.67 -13.85
CA ALA A 66 -14.36 -3.01 -12.43
C ALA A 66 -13.38 -4.16 -12.12
N MET A 67 -13.27 -5.18 -12.98
CA MET A 67 -12.27 -6.23 -12.86
C MET A 67 -10.84 -5.69 -12.98
N VAL A 68 -10.58 -4.78 -13.93
CA VAL A 68 -9.25 -4.14 -14.07
C VAL A 68 -8.92 -3.30 -12.84
N ILE A 69 -9.92 -2.59 -12.28
CA ILE A 69 -9.76 -1.82 -11.04
C ILE A 69 -9.39 -2.73 -9.86
N GLU A 70 -10.07 -3.87 -9.72
CA GLU A 70 -9.74 -4.85 -8.69
C GLU A 70 -8.33 -5.40 -8.85
N TYR A 71 -7.95 -5.76 -10.07
CA TYR A 71 -6.62 -6.29 -10.37
C TYR A 71 -5.50 -5.28 -10.10
N LYS A 72 -5.65 -4.03 -10.56
CA LYS A 72 -4.59 -3.00 -10.48
C LYS A 72 -4.54 -2.26 -9.15
N PHE A 73 -5.69 -1.98 -8.55
CA PHE A 73 -5.79 -1.08 -7.40
C PHE A 73 -6.34 -1.77 -6.13
N GLY A 74 -6.72 -3.04 -6.23
CA GLY A 74 -7.14 -3.86 -5.09
C GLY A 74 -8.55 -3.56 -4.56
N PHE A 75 -9.30 -2.66 -5.21
CA PHE A 75 -10.70 -2.38 -4.86
C PHE A 75 -11.61 -3.45 -5.43
N ARG A 76 -12.34 -4.16 -4.57
CA ARG A 76 -13.14 -5.32 -4.99
C ARG A 76 -14.23 -4.93 -5.96
N LYS A 77 -14.36 -5.64 -7.09
CA LYS A 77 -15.36 -5.32 -8.13
C LYS A 77 -16.78 -5.26 -7.56
N ASP A 78 -17.13 -6.19 -6.67
CA ASP A 78 -18.47 -6.26 -6.07
C ASP A 78 -18.78 -5.01 -5.27
N TRP A 79 -17.81 -4.50 -4.51
CA TRP A 79 -17.96 -3.28 -3.75
C TRP A 79 -18.05 -2.07 -4.68
N VAL A 80 -17.21 -1.98 -5.71
CA VAL A 80 -17.26 -0.87 -6.66
C VAL A 80 -18.62 -0.83 -7.35
N LEU A 81 -19.10 -1.96 -7.86
CA LEU A 81 -20.33 -2.03 -8.64
C LEU A 81 -21.58 -1.86 -7.77
N THR A 82 -21.65 -2.55 -6.62
CA THR A 82 -22.89 -2.67 -5.84
C THR A 82 -22.86 -1.98 -4.47
N GLY A 83 -21.67 -1.64 -3.96
CA GLY A 83 -21.48 -1.16 -2.60
C GLY A 83 -21.44 -2.27 -1.54
N ASN A 84 -21.68 -3.53 -1.92
CA ASN A 84 -21.70 -4.67 -1.01
C ASN A 84 -20.31 -5.25 -0.78
N GLY A 85 -20.09 -5.82 0.41
CA GLY A 85 -18.84 -6.47 0.78
C GLY A 85 -17.73 -5.50 1.16
N THR A 86 -16.49 -6.01 1.24
CA THR A 86 -15.33 -5.23 1.68
C THR A 86 -14.77 -4.38 0.55
N GLN A 87 -14.45 -3.12 0.83
CA GLN A 87 -13.93 -2.15 -0.15
C GLN A 87 -12.65 -2.61 -0.87
N LYS A 88 -11.66 -3.08 -0.12
CA LYS A 88 -10.42 -3.63 -0.66
C LYS A 88 -10.24 -5.07 -0.20
N ASN A 89 -9.54 -5.85 -1.01
CA ASN A 89 -8.98 -7.10 -0.53
C ASN A 89 -7.94 -6.77 0.55
N LYS A 90 -8.02 -7.41 1.73
CA LYS A 90 -6.89 -7.46 2.67
C LYS A 90 -5.80 -8.35 2.08
N LYS A 91 -5.16 -7.91 1.00
CA LYS A 91 -3.92 -8.50 0.50
C LYS A 91 -2.83 -7.52 0.91
N GLY A 92 -1.96 -7.97 1.82
CA GLY A 92 -0.86 -7.18 2.38
C GLY A 92 -0.18 -6.39 1.28
N ASN A 93 0.09 -5.12 1.57
CA ASN A 93 0.67 -4.21 0.59
C ASN A 93 1.88 -4.91 -0.06
N SER A 94 2.08 -4.81 -1.38
CA SER A 94 3.25 -5.45 -2.03
C SER A 94 4.57 -5.13 -1.30
N GLN A 95 4.65 -3.92 -0.73
CA GLN A 95 5.73 -3.50 0.17
C GLN A 95 5.78 -4.29 1.49
N GLU A 96 4.63 -4.53 2.14
CA GLU A 96 4.51 -5.34 3.35
C GLU A 96 4.85 -6.81 3.08
N VAL A 97 4.43 -7.36 1.94
CA VAL A 97 4.84 -8.71 1.49
C VAL A 97 6.34 -8.77 1.23
N ALA A 98 6.92 -7.75 0.60
CA ALA A 98 8.36 -7.65 0.39
C ALA A 98 9.13 -7.55 1.73
N THR A 99 8.64 -6.74 2.68
CA THR A 99 9.19 -6.63 4.03
C THR A 99 9.12 -7.96 4.77
N LEU A 100 7.96 -8.62 4.79
CA LEU A 100 7.78 -9.93 5.43
C LEU A 100 8.70 -11.00 4.80
N ASN A 101 8.87 -10.98 3.48
CA ASN A 101 9.79 -11.89 2.79
C ASN A 101 11.25 -11.62 3.15
N ALA A 102 11.64 -10.35 3.31
CA ALA A 102 12.97 -9.96 3.75
C ALA A 102 13.25 -10.41 5.20
N GLU A 103 12.29 -10.18 6.11
CA GLU A 103 12.36 -10.62 7.51
C GLU A 103 12.46 -12.15 7.61
N LEU A 104 11.63 -12.88 6.87
CA LEU A 104 11.68 -14.34 6.85
C LEU A 104 13.00 -14.87 6.29
N THR A 105 13.57 -14.19 5.29
CA THR A 105 14.89 -14.51 4.74
C THR A 105 16.00 -14.28 5.78
N PHE A 106 15.92 -13.20 6.56
CA PHE A 106 16.84 -12.94 7.65
C PHE A 106 16.75 -14.01 8.75
N LEU A 107 15.55 -14.35 9.22
CA LEU A 107 15.35 -15.38 10.24
C LEU A 107 15.92 -16.74 9.81
N ARG A 108 15.76 -17.13 8.54
CA ARG A 108 16.39 -18.34 8.00
C ARG A 108 17.92 -18.30 8.03
N LYS A 109 18.54 -17.13 7.86
CA LYS A 109 20.01 -16.99 7.99
C LYS A 109 20.44 -17.12 9.46
N VAL A 110 19.68 -16.53 10.37
CA VAL A 110 19.88 -16.69 11.82
C VAL A 110 19.82 -18.18 12.20
N ASP A 111 18.79 -18.90 11.78
CA ASP A 111 18.65 -20.31 12.15
C ASP A 111 19.72 -21.24 11.55
N ARG A 112 20.43 -20.80 10.50
CA ARG A 112 21.50 -21.56 9.85
C ARG A 112 22.86 -21.41 10.50
N ILE A 113 23.08 -20.40 11.34
CA ILE A 113 24.37 -20.15 11.98
C ILE A 113 24.31 -20.65 13.43
N PRO A 114 25.02 -21.73 13.78
CA PRO A 114 25.02 -22.23 15.16
C PRO A 114 25.43 -21.13 16.16
N GLY A 115 24.65 -20.99 17.23
CA GLY A 115 24.93 -20.03 18.30
C GLY A 115 24.52 -18.58 18.05
N ILE A 116 24.13 -18.19 16.83
CA ILE A 116 23.81 -16.79 16.52
C ILE A 116 22.55 -16.30 17.23
N ARG A 117 21.55 -17.16 17.44
CA ARG A 117 20.30 -16.78 18.13
C ARG A 117 20.58 -16.35 19.56
N LYS A 118 21.38 -17.14 20.29
CA LYS A 118 21.83 -16.81 21.64
C LYS A 118 22.63 -15.52 21.65
N LEU A 119 23.56 -15.34 20.70
CA LEU A 119 24.33 -14.10 20.59
C LEU A 119 23.43 -12.86 20.38
N LEU A 120 22.41 -12.96 19.52
CA LEU A 120 21.45 -11.88 19.31
C LEU A 120 20.65 -11.56 20.58
N GLU A 121 20.19 -12.58 21.29
CA GLU A 121 19.51 -12.42 22.59
C GLU A 121 20.42 -11.73 23.61
N ASP A 122 21.67 -12.19 23.75
CA ASP A 122 22.66 -11.60 24.65
C ASP A 122 22.90 -10.11 24.30
N ILE A 123 23.10 -9.78 23.01
CA ILE A 123 23.27 -8.39 22.54
C ILE A 123 22.06 -7.51 22.89
N LEU A 124 20.83 -8.05 22.76
CA LEU A 124 19.61 -7.32 23.10
C LEU A 124 19.47 -7.00 24.60
N THR A 125 20.27 -7.61 25.46
CA THR A 125 20.29 -7.32 26.91
C THR A 125 21.41 -6.36 27.33
N LEU A 126 22.39 -6.10 26.46
CA LEU A 126 23.52 -5.23 26.77
C LEU A 126 23.13 -3.74 26.84
N ALA A 127 23.91 -2.98 27.60
CA ALA A 127 23.85 -1.52 27.61
C ALA A 127 24.25 -0.93 26.23
N SER A 128 23.79 0.27 25.92
CA SER A 128 24.08 0.91 24.63
C SER A 128 25.58 1.12 24.39
N GLU A 129 26.36 1.37 25.45
CA GLU A 129 27.81 1.52 25.38
C GLU A 129 28.52 0.21 24.98
N ASP A 130 28.12 -0.92 25.56
CA ASP A 130 28.67 -2.24 25.20
C ASP A 130 28.29 -2.66 23.78
N ARG A 131 27.06 -2.35 23.34
CA ARG A 131 26.63 -2.60 21.96
C ARG A 131 27.46 -1.81 20.96
N ALA A 132 27.77 -0.55 21.25
CA ALA A 132 28.59 0.28 20.38
C ALA A 132 30.01 -0.29 20.20
N VAL A 133 30.60 -0.87 21.25
CA VAL A 133 31.89 -1.56 21.16
C VAL A 133 31.80 -2.77 20.22
N ILE A 134 30.74 -3.55 20.32
CA ILE A 134 30.50 -4.72 19.45
C ILE A 134 30.32 -4.28 17.99
N GLU A 135 29.56 -3.21 17.73
CA GLU A 135 29.38 -2.64 16.39
C GLU A 135 30.72 -2.22 15.77
N ASP A 136 31.55 -1.49 16.52
CA ASP A 136 32.89 -1.06 16.09
C ASP A 136 33.82 -2.26 15.83
N MET A 137 33.74 -3.32 16.65
CA MET A 137 34.46 -4.58 16.38
C MET A 137 34.03 -5.23 15.06
N VAL A 138 32.73 -5.34 14.80
CA VAL A 138 32.18 -5.92 13.56
C VAL A 138 32.65 -5.11 12.35
N ASP A 139 32.58 -3.78 12.43
CA ASP A 139 33.00 -2.90 11.33
C ASP A 139 34.49 -3.01 11.03
N ARG A 140 35.34 -3.11 12.06
CA ARG A 140 36.78 -3.36 11.88
C ARG A 140 37.05 -4.70 11.21
N LEU A 141 36.31 -5.75 11.56
CA LEU A 141 36.49 -7.08 10.98
C LEU A 141 36.02 -7.13 9.52
N LYS A 142 34.91 -6.45 9.19
CA LYS A 142 34.43 -6.34 7.80
C LYS A 142 35.39 -5.60 6.88
N LYS A 143 36.17 -4.63 7.40
CA LYS A 143 37.16 -3.88 6.61
C LYS A 143 38.48 -4.63 6.39
N LYS A 144 38.72 -5.72 7.14
CA LYS A 144 39.96 -6.53 7.04
C LYS A 144 39.86 -7.71 6.08
N GLY A 145 38.65 -8.11 5.67
CA GLY A 145 38.40 -9.16 4.68
C GLY A 145 38.04 -8.57 3.33
#